data_AF-J9FAF3-F1
#
_entry.id   AF-J9FAF3-F1
#
_cell.length_a   1.000
_cell.length_b   1.000
_cell.length_c   1.000
_cell.angle_alpha   90.00
_cell.angle_beta   90.00
_cell.angle_gamma   90.00
#
_symmetry.space_group_name_H-M   'P 1'
#
loop_
_entity.id
_entity.type
_entity.pdbx_description
1 polymer ?
#
loop_
_entity_poly.entity_id
_entity_poly.type
_entity_poly.pdbx_seq_one_letter_code
_entity_poly.pdbx_strand_id
1 'polypeptide(L)'
;MILKFIVLTFVISHAVPTDIISATEGANDKTYNEVEIQYLNKLLEKVFVCTPVGEAIAEYLANDDLENMANFPVMYESANFMLNRRSRILYYRDSKITPPYLAKVFKRISQTNCTNDAYRCHAIEYLWSPNHVILFNSEKPPNITGIAAFCYILVITPQKDHLRIFRKILIGNKASFVPDEIKGSPMNGVIIPWFPSPLDINLKYISIMKIRSDDSYNWYQSLKNDADEVKLIILICSDDERTKENAVSRALNVTEMIREDLGNAPICVVAQSDTRENVRESLGWYRDSLVLVFYGLDISASTLLVDTKDNETLKAKFEDWKEEFFFLDNYQTIAFHFTVVNGNEPENSEEIFSEIFPHIPLSKLCLLNESSSMTGINYQIGTESRFLAGPAYAIVGFRKFG
;
A
#
# COMPACT_ATOMS: atom_id res chain seq x y z
N MET A 1 -7.46 -28.75 13.35
CA MET A 1 -7.37 -29.60 14.57
C MET A 1 -5.92 -29.85 14.99
N ILE A 2 -5.02 -30.19 14.06
CA ILE A 2 -3.59 -30.44 14.32
C ILE A 2 -2.86 -29.21 14.88
N LEU A 3 -3.10 -28.00 14.36
CA LEU A 3 -2.47 -26.79 14.90
C LEU A 3 -2.92 -26.45 16.32
N LYS A 4 -4.21 -26.60 16.62
CA LYS A 4 -4.75 -26.47 18.00
C LYS A 4 -4.02 -27.42 18.95
N PHE A 5 -3.71 -28.64 18.48
CA PHE A 5 -2.97 -29.63 19.25
C PHE A 5 -1.48 -29.27 19.38
N ILE A 6 -0.83 -28.74 18.33
CA ILE A 6 0.60 -28.36 18.37
C ILE A 6 0.83 -27.16 19.27
N VAL A 7 0.01 -26.11 19.18
CA VAL A 7 0.11 -24.93 20.07
C VAL A 7 -0.18 -25.34 21.51
N LEU A 8 -1.21 -26.17 21.74
CA LEU A 8 -1.49 -26.73 23.06
C LEU A 8 -0.32 -27.57 23.58
N THR A 9 0.25 -28.45 22.74
CA THR A 9 1.40 -29.29 23.11
C THR A 9 2.62 -28.43 23.41
N PHE A 10 2.88 -27.39 22.63
CA PHE A 10 4.02 -26.48 22.81
C PHE A 10 3.88 -25.64 24.07
N VAL A 11 2.69 -25.07 24.31
CA VAL A 11 2.36 -24.32 25.55
C VAL A 11 2.46 -25.24 26.77
N ILE A 12 1.93 -26.47 26.70
CA ILE A 12 2.04 -27.45 27.78
C ILE A 12 3.51 -27.85 28.01
N SER A 13 4.30 -28.08 26.96
CA SER A 13 5.68 -28.57 27.11
C SER A 13 6.71 -27.51 27.49
N HIS A 14 6.47 -26.22 27.21
CA HIS A 14 7.43 -25.16 27.50
C HIS A 14 7.01 -24.20 28.61
N ALA A 15 5.70 -24.00 28.85
CA ALA A 15 5.23 -23.06 29.87
C ALA A 15 4.86 -23.73 31.21
N VAL A 16 4.61 -25.04 31.21
CA VAL A 16 4.23 -25.76 32.43
C VAL A 16 5.41 -26.63 32.90
N PRO A 17 5.96 -26.40 34.11
CA PRO A 17 6.96 -27.29 34.68
C PRO A 17 6.49 -28.75 34.62
N THR A 18 7.36 -29.63 34.12
CA THR A 18 7.11 -31.05 33.84
C THR A 18 6.44 -31.81 34.99
N ASP A 19 6.62 -31.32 36.21
CA ASP A 19 6.13 -31.93 37.44
C ASP A 19 4.58 -31.94 37.55
N ILE A 20 3.88 -31.14 36.75
CA ILE A 20 2.40 -31.07 36.74
C ILE A 20 1.78 -32.01 35.69
N ILE A 21 2.52 -32.42 34.66
CA ILE A 21 1.97 -33.12 33.47
C ILE A 21 1.75 -34.64 33.73
N SER A 22 2.28 -35.20 34.81
CA SER A 22 2.23 -36.65 35.09
C SER A 22 0.84 -37.24 35.38
N ALA A 23 -0.24 -36.47 35.30
CA ALA A 23 -1.57 -36.91 35.74
C ALA A 23 -2.62 -37.17 34.63
N THR A 24 -2.29 -37.09 33.33
CA THR A 24 -3.33 -37.24 32.28
C THR A 24 -2.92 -38.17 31.13
N GLU A 25 -2.89 -39.47 31.43
CA GLU A 25 -3.04 -40.52 30.42
C GLU A 25 -4.49 -40.56 29.88
N GLY A 26 -4.64 -40.60 28.55
CA GLY A 26 -5.90 -40.98 27.89
C GLY A 26 -6.64 -39.85 27.15
N ALA A 27 -6.08 -39.42 26.02
CA ALA A 27 -6.75 -38.54 25.06
C ALA A 27 -7.77 -39.33 24.21
N ASN A 28 -8.97 -39.54 24.74
CA ASN A 28 -10.17 -39.79 23.94
C ASN A 28 -11.03 -38.53 23.97
N ASP A 29 -11.78 -38.29 22.89
CA ASP A 29 -12.69 -37.16 22.57
C ASP A 29 -13.61 -36.71 23.72
N LYS A 30 -13.02 -36.20 24.81
CA LYS A 30 -13.73 -35.69 25.98
C LYS A 30 -14.10 -34.24 25.70
N THR A 31 -15.40 -33.97 25.67
CA THR A 31 -15.93 -32.64 26.00
C THR A 31 -15.38 -32.23 27.36
N TYR A 32 -14.50 -31.21 27.36
CA TYR A 32 -13.99 -30.60 28.57
C TYR A 32 -15.15 -30.12 29.44
N ASN A 33 -15.07 -30.34 30.75
CA ASN A 33 -16.02 -29.74 31.67
C ASN A 33 -15.70 -28.25 31.89
N GLU A 34 -16.65 -27.48 32.43
CA GLU A 34 -16.51 -26.03 32.59
C GLU A 34 -15.28 -25.64 33.43
N VAL A 35 -14.93 -26.44 34.44
CA VAL A 35 -13.77 -26.20 35.32
C VAL A 35 -12.46 -26.34 34.54
N GLU A 36 -12.35 -27.36 33.69
CA GLU A 36 -11.18 -27.57 32.82
C GLU A 36 -11.04 -26.45 31.79
N ILE A 37 -12.15 -25.99 31.21
CA ILE A 37 -12.15 -24.85 30.28
C ILE A 37 -11.68 -23.57 30.99
N GLN A 38 -12.19 -23.30 32.19
CA GLN A 38 -11.75 -22.14 32.99
C GLN A 38 -10.27 -22.22 33.35
N TYR A 39 -9.77 -23.41 33.71
CA TYR A 39 -8.36 -23.62 34.01
C TYR A 39 -7.48 -23.38 32.78
N LEU A 40 -7.87 -23.92 31.62
CA LEU A 40 -7.17 -23.72 30.36
C LEU A 40 -7.13 -22.23 29.97
N ASN A 41 -8.26 -21.52 30.08
CA ASN A 41 -8.30 -20.09 29.80
C ASN A 41 -7.34 -19.29 30.69
N LYS A 42 -7.26 -19.59 31.99
CA LYS A 42 -6.28 -18.95 32.89
C LYS A 42 -4.83 -19.23 32.51
N LEU A 43 -4.52 -20.42 32.00
CA LEU A 43 -3.17 -20.73 31.50
C LEU A 43 -2.88 -19.94 30.22
N LEU A 44 -3.84 -19.87 29.30
CA LEU A 44 -3.70 -19.12 28.06
C LEU A 44 -3.55 -17.62 28.33
N GLU A 45 -4.31 -17.07 29.27
CA GLU A 45 -4.16 -15.68 29.72
C GLU A 45 -2.74 -15.39 30.20
N LYS A 46 -2.17 -16.27 31.04
CA LYS A 46 -0.77 -16.12 31.51
C LYS A 46 0.27 -16.15 30.39
N VAL A 47 -0.03 -16.76 29.25
CA VAL A 47 0.90 -16.88 28.12
C VAL A 47 0.70 -15.75 27.13
N PHE A 48 -0.54 -15.38 26.81
CA PHE A 48 -0.83 -14.49 25.69
C PHE A 48 -1.22 -13.07 26.09
N VAL A 49 -1.78 -12.87 27.28
CA VAL A 49 -2.22 -11.53 27.70
C VAL A 49 -1.02 -10.73 28.20
N CYS A 50 -0.66 -9.70 27.44
CA CYS A 50 0.42 -8.76 27.76
C CYS A 50 1.78 -9.41 28.07
N THR A 51 2.11 -10.54 27.44
CA THR A 51 3.42 -11.18 27.64
C THR A 51 4.25 -11.30 26.36
N PRO A 52 5.59 -11.15 26.44
CA PRO A 52 6.49 -11.40 25.32
C PRO A 52 6.42 -12.84 24.76
N VAL A 53 5.93 -13.80 25.55
CA VAL A 53 5.85 -15.21 25.15
C VAL A 53 4.76 -15.39 24.10
N GLY A 54 3.60 -14.76 24.28
CA GLY A 54 2.50 -14.81 23.32
C GLY A 54 2.88 -14.24 21.95
N GLU A 55 3.56 -13.09 21.95
CA GLU A 55 4.12 -12.48 20.73
C GLU A 55 5.15 -13.39 20.06
N ALA A 56 6.06 -13.99 20.84
CA ALA A 56 7.07 -14.91 20.32
C ALA A 56 6.44 -16.15 19.68
N ILE A 57 5.38 -16.72 20.28
CA ILE A 57 4.64 -17.84 19.69
C ILE A 57 3.98 -17.40 18.38
N ALA A 58 3.29 -16.26 18.38
CA ALA A 58 2.62 -15.72 17.20
C ALA A 58 3.59 -15.44 16.04
N GLU A 59 4.85 -15.08 16.32
CA GLU A 59 5.88 -14.88 15.30
C GLU A 59 6.12 -16.12 14.41
N TYR A 60 5.89 -17.33 14.94
CA TYR A 60 6.11 -18.60 14.23
C TYR A 60 4.87 -19.16 13.52
N LEU A 61 3.71 -18.52 13.67
CA LEU A 61 2.47 -19.00 13.05
C LEU A 61 2.31 -18.46 11.62
N ALA A 62 1.63 -19.21 10.76
CA ALA A 62 1.24 -18.72 9.43
C ALA A 62 0.15 -17.65 9.53
N ASN A 63 -0.07 -16.85 8.49
CA ASN A 63 -1.12 -15.82 8.49
C ASN A 63 -2.51 -16.40 8.75
N ASP A 64 -2.89 -17.50 8.09
CA ASP A 64 -4.18 -18.18 8.34
C ASP A 64 -4.33 -18.64 9.79
N ASP A 65 -3.24 -19.12 10.40
CA ASP A 65 -3.23 -19.54 11.80
C ASP A 65 -3.39 -18.34 12.74
N LEU A 66 -2.77 -17.21 12.41
CA LEU A 66 -2.92 -15.96 13.15
C LEU A 66 -4.34 -15.40 13.02
N GLU A 67 -4.96 -15.42 11.85
CA GLU A 67 -6.36 -15.00 11.67
C GLU A 67 -7.31 -15.89 12.49
N ASN A 68 -7.06 -17.20 12.50
CA ASN A 68 -7.81 -18.11 13.35
C ASN A 68 -7.59 -17.81 14.85
N MET A 69 -6.34 -17.52 15.24
CA MET A 69 -5.95 -17.16 16.60
C MET A 69 -6.60 -15.84 17.04
N ALA A 70 -6.78 -14.88 16.13
CA ALA A 70 -7.40 -13.59 16.40
C ALA A 70 -8.87 -13.70 16.85
N ASN A 71 -9.56 -14.80 16.51
CA ASN A 71 -10.93 -15.06 16.96
C ASN A 71 -11.04 -15.45 18.44
N PHE A 72 -9.92 -15.65 19.14
CA PHE A 72 -9.90 -16.04 20.56
C PHE A 72 -9.57 -14.83 21.45
N PRO A 73 -10.45 -14.41 22.36
CA PRO A 73 -10.24 -13.21 23.19
C PRO A 73 -8.97 -13.21 24.05
N VAL A 74 -8.43 -14.38 24.40
CA VAL A 74 -7.19 -14.49 25.19
C VAL A 74 -5.92 -14.35 24.34
N MET A 75 -6.04 -14.48 23.01
CA MET A 75 -4.92 -14.53 22.06
C MET A 75 -4.96 -13.39 21.03
N TYR A 76 -6.09 -12.69 20.91
CA TYR A 76 -6.32 -11.74 19.81
C TYR A 76 -5.27 -10.63 19.74
N GLU A 77 -4.78 -10.13 20.87
CA GLU A 77 -3.78 -9.05 20.90
C GLU A 77 -2.47 -9.50 20.25
N SER A 78 -1.94 -10.67 20.64
CA SER A 78 -0.71 -11.21 20.05
C SER A 78 -0.88 -11.52 18.57
N ALA A 79 -2.03 -12.06 18.18
CA ALA A 79 -2.34 -12.36 16.79
C ALA A 79 -2.43 -11.08 15.94
N ASN A 80 -3.27 -10.13 16.33
CA ASN A 80 -3.46 -8.86 15.63
C ASN A 80 -2.18 -8.03 15.60
N PHE A 81 -1.37 -8.04 16.68
CA PHE A 81 -0.06 -7.43 16.68
C PHE A 81 0.83 -7.99 15.56
N MET A 82 0.91 -9.32 15.44
CA MET A 82 1.73 -9.96 14.42
C MET A 82 1.17 -9.77 13.00
N LEU A 83 -0.16 -9.85 12.81
CA LEU A 83 -0.82 -9.58 11.54
C LEU A 83 -0.56 -8.13 11.09
N ASN A 84 -0.73 -7.15 11.97
CA ASN A 84 -0.44 -5.74 11.70
C ASN A 84 1.04 -5.48 11.40
N ARG A 85 1.94 -6.21 12.07
CA ARG A 85 3.38 -6.14 11.82
C ARG A 85 3.75 -6.69 10.44
N ARG A 86 3.12 -7.79 10.00
CA ARG A 86 3.38 -8.42 8.69
C ARG A 86 2.69 -7.70 7.53
N SER A 87 1.59 -7.01 7.77
CA SER A 87 0.91 -6.15 6.80
C SER A 87 1.43 -4.71 6.79
N ARG A 88 2.48 -4.39 7.55
CA ARG A 88 2.98 -3.02 7.70
C ARG A 88 3.49 -2.44 6.39
N ILE A 89 2.92 -1.33 5.94
CA ILE A 89 3.44 -0.59 4.78
C ILE A 89 4.76 0.09 5.14
N LEU A 90 5.74 0.00 4.24
CA LEU A 90 7.01 0.69 4.38
C LEU A 90 7.01 1.98 3.57
N TYR A 91 7.75 2.95 4.07
CA TYR A 91 7.99 4.21 3.40
C TYR A 91 9.46 4.36 3.08
N TYR A 92 9.76 4.80 1.86
CA TYR A 92 11.11 5.10 1.39
C TYR A 92 11.25 6.61 1.19
N ARG A 93 12.24 7.22 1.83
CA ARG A 93 12.63 8.63 1.61
C ARG A 93 14.06 8.83 2.11
N ASP A 94 14.83 9.69 1.44
CA ASP A 94 16.20 10.05 1.82
C ASP A 94 17.11 8.83 2.06
N SER A 95 16.98 7.84 1.18
CA SER A 95 17.73 6.57 1.27
C SER A 95 17.45 5.72 2.52
N LYS A 96 16.35 5.99 3.22
CA LYS A 96 15.95 5.26 4.43
C LYS A 96 14.60 4.60 4.21
N ILE A 97 14.46 3.41 4.77
CA ILE A 97 13.19 2.68 4.87
C ILE A 97 12.67 2.82 6.30
N THR A 98 11.41 3.23 6.42
CA THR A 98 10.69 3.37 7.67
C THR A 98 9.46 2.46 7.68
N PRO A 99 9.20 1.69 8.76
CA PRO A 99 10.00 1.62 9.97
C PRO A 99 11.31 0.80 9.78
N PRO A 100 12.43 1.20 10.41
CA PRO A 100 13.74 0.57 10.17
C PRO A 100 13.83 -0.92 10.53
N TYR A 101 12.99 -1.40 11.45
CA TYR A 101 13.05 -2.81 11.88
C TYR A 101 12.63 -3.78 10.76
N LEU A 102 11.74 -3.37 9.84
CA LEU A 102 11.34 -4.17 8.69
C LEU A 102 12.34 -4.13 7.54
N ALA A 103 13.17 -3.08 7.46
CA ALA A 103 14.27 -3.03 6.48
C ALA A 103 15.25 -4.21 6.64
N LYS A 104 15.41 -4.72 7.86
CA LYS A 104 16.21 -5.92 8.13
C LYS A 104 15.55 -7.19 7.61
N VAL A 105 14.22 -7.29 7.69
CA VAL A 105 13.45 -8.44 7.17
C VAL A 105 13.60 -8.52 5.65
N PHE A 106 13.49 -7.36 4.99
CA PHE A 106 13.74 -7.23 3.56
C PHE A 106 15.10 -7.81 3.14
N LYS A 107 16.16 -7.45 3.88
CA LYS A 107 17.51 -7.98 3.66
C LYS A 107 17.60 -9.49 3.91
N ARG A 108 16.92 -10.03 4.93
CA ARG A 108 16.95 -11.48 5.24
C ARG A 108 16.35 -12.32 4.11
N ILE A 109 15.23 -11.90 3.52
CA ILE A 109 14.62 -12.64 2.40
C ILE A 109 15.57 -12.66 1.21
N SER A 110 16.24 -11.54 0.90
CA SER A 110 17.26 -11.49 -0.15
C SER A 110 18.46 -12.42 0.07
N GLN A 111 18.77 -12.74 1.33
CA GLN A 111 19.84 -13.68 1.69
C GLN A 111 19.37 -15.13 1.72
N THR A 112 18.05 -15.37 1.66
CA THR A 112 17.51 -16.72 1.67
C THR A 112 17.76 -17.31 0.28
N ASN A 113 18.85 -18.07 0.14
CA ASN A 113 19.25 -18.80 -1.07
C ASN A 113 18.29 -19.94 -1.44
N CYS A 114 17.00 -19.82 -1.12
CA CYS A 114 16.03 -20.85 -1.45
C CYS A 114 15.75 -20.82 -2.96
N THR A 115 16.19 -21.85 -3.66
CA THR A 115 15.92 -22.03 -5.10
C THR A 115 14.55 -22.67 -5.36
N ASN A 116 13.87 -23.18 -4.33
CA ASN A 116 12.56 -23.80 -4.44
C ASN A 116 11.46 -22.75 -4.34
N ASP A 117 10.73 -22.53 -5.44
CA ASP A 117 9.65 -21.54 -5.51
C ASP A 117 8.49 -21.88 -4.56
N ALA A 118 8.15 -23.16 -4.36
CA ALA A 118 7.06 -23.54 -3.47
C ALA A 118 7.36 -23.16 -2.01
N TYR A 119 8.58 -23.45 -1.55
CA TYR A 119 9.03 -23.04 -0.21
C TYR A 119 9.04 -21.51 -0.06
N ARG A 120 9.43 -20.79 -1.12
CA ARG A 120 9.45 -19.33 -1.11
C ARG A 120 8.06 -18.72 -1.05
N CYS A 121 7.11 -19.26 -1.80
CA CYS A 121 5.71 -18.83 -1.71
C CYS A 121 5.15 -19.07 -0.30
N HIS A 122 5.45 -20.23 0.30
CA HIS A 122 5.08 -20.49 1.70
C HIS A 122 5.76 -19.56 2.69
N ALA A 123 6.99 -19.10 2.44
CA ALA A 123 7.66 -18.15 3.33
C ALA A 123 6.89 -16.83 3.51
N ILE A 124 6.04 -16.46 2.55
CA ILE A 124 5.18 -15.25 2.62
C ILE A 124 4.10 -15.39 3.71
N GLU A 125 3.72 -16.61 4.05
CA GLU A 125 2.78 -16.87 5.15
C GLU A 125 3.39 -16.52 6.51
N TYR A 126 4.71 -16.43 6.61
CA TYR A 126 5.44 -16.20 7.86
C TYR A 126 6.21 -14.88 7.89
N LEU A 127 6.60 -14.37 6.71
CA LEU A 127 7.50 -13.24 6.58
C LEU A 127 6.89 -12.11 5.74
N TRP A 128 7.20 -10.88 6.14
CA TRP A 128 6.90 -9.69 5.36
C TRP A 128 7.60 -9.73 4.00
N SER A 129 6.89 -9.55 2.88
CA SER A 129 7.47 -9.47 1.52
C SER A 129 6.76 -8.37 0.72
N PRO A 130 7.42 -7.64 -0.20
CA PRO A 130 6.73 -6.60 -0.98
C PRO A 130 5.83 -7.18 -2.07
N ASN A 131 4.66 -6.58 -2.27
CA ASN A 131 3.76 -6.83 -3.40
C ASN A 131 3.75 -5.64 -4.37
N HIS A 132 3.62 -4.42 -3.85
CA HIS A 132 3.60 -3.21 -4.67
C HIS A 132 4.65 -2.22 -4.21
N VAL A 133 5.35 -1.62 -5.16
CA VAL A 133 6.32 -0.57 -4.95
C VAL A 133 5.91 0.61 -5.83
N ILE A 134 5.63 1.75 -5.21
CA ILE A 134 5.30 3.00 -5.90
C ILE A 134 6.35 4.01 -5.49
N LEU A 135 7.20 4.43 -6.42
CA LEU A 135 8.28 5.38 -6.18
C LEU A 135 8.16 6.57 -7.12
N PHE A 136 8.49 7.74 -6.60
CA PHE A 136 8.57 9.00 -7.32
C PHE A 136 10.01 9.51 -7.34
N ASN A 137 10.37 10.22 -8.41
CA ASN A 137 11.70 10.75 -8.68
C ASN A 137 12.74 9.65 -8.97
N SER A 138 14.03 9.94 -8.78
CA SER A 138 15.12 9.08 -9.29
C SER A 138 16.42 9.10 -8.48
N GLU A 139 16.67 10.12 -7.65
CA GLU A 139 17.94 10.22 -6.95
C GLU A 139 17.98 9.25 -5.75
N LYS A 140 19.12 8.57 -5.56
CA LYS A 140 19.33 7.56 -4.50
C LYS A 140 18.21 6.53 -4.45
N PRO A 141 18.09 5.64 -5.45
CA PRO A 141 17.05 4.64 -5.47
C PRO A 141 17.23 3.54 -4.39
N PRO A 142 16.15 2.87 -3.96
CA PRO A 142 16.26 1.69 -3.11
C PRO A 142 16.80 0.51 -3.93
N ASN A 143 17.64 -0.32 -3.29
CA ASN A 143 17.98 -1.62 -3.84
C ASN A 143 16.92 -2.64 -3.43
N ILE A 144 16.08 -3.06 -4.37
CA ILE A 144 15.01 -4.02 -4.11
C ILE A 144 15.49 -5.41 -4.56
N THR A 145 15.72 -6.30 -3.59
CA THR A 145 16.19 -7.68 -3.81
C THR A 145 15.39 -8.65 -2.95
N GLY A 146 15.35 -9.91 -3.36
CA GLY A 146 14.78 -10.97 -2.52
C GLY A 146 13.28 -10.90 -2.38
N ILE A 147 12.56 -11.05 -3.49
CA ILE A 147 11.10 -11.11 -3.48
C ILE A 147 10.68 -12.57 -3.34
N ALA A 148 9.72 -12.81 -2.45
CA ALA A 148 9.28 -14.16 -2.16
C ALA A 148 8.40 -14.73 -3.29
N ALA A 149 7.52 -13.92 -3.87
CA ALA A 149 6.72 -14.27 -5.05
C ALA A 149 6.95 -13.27 -6.19
N PHE A 150 5.95 -12.42 -6.47
CA PHE A 150 6.03 -11.35 -7.45
C PHE A 150 5.81 -9.98 -6.79
N CYS A 151 6.43 -8.96 -7.36
CA CYS A 151 6.30 -7.57 -6.92
C CYS A 151 6.12 -6.66 -8.13
N TYR A 152 5.07 -5.84 -8.10
CA TYR A 152 4.82 -4.80 -9.08
C TYR A 152 5.58 -3.55 -8.69
N ILE A 153 6.48 -3.13 -9.57
CA ILE A 153 7.27 -1.93 -9.41
C ILE A 153 6.75 -0.86 -10.37
N LEU A 154 6.42 0.29 -9.81
CA LEU A 154 6.13 1.52 -10.50
C LEU A 154 7.12 2.59 -10.05
N VAL A 155 7.83 3.18 -11.01
CA VAL A 155 8.68 4.35 -10.79
C VAL A 155 8.23 5.46 -11.73
N ILE A 156 7.94 6.63 -11.17
CA ILE A 156 7.52 7.80 -11.94
C ILE A 156 8.54 8.90 -11.71
N THR A 157 9.26 9.27 -12.77
CA THR A 157 10.31 10.26 -12.70
C THR A 157 9.95 11.46 -13.57
N PRO A 158 9.63 12.61 -12.97
CA PRO A 158 9.39 13.84 -13.73
C PRO A 158 10.72 14.37 -14.29
N GLN A 159 10.71 14.73 -15.56
CA GLN A 159 11.79 15.46 -16.23
C GLN A 159 11.26 16.83 -16.65
N LYS A 160 12.14 17.73 -17.09
CA LYS A 160 11.72 19.08 -17.54
C LYS A 160 10.88 19.04 -18.82
N ASP A 161 11.05 18.01 -19.62
CA ASP A 161 10.51 17.90 -20.97
C ASP A 161 9.55 16.72 -21.13
N HIS A 162 9.47 15.79 -20.18
CA HIS A 162 8.57 14.64 -20.24
C HIS A 162 8.39 13.97 -18.88
N LEU A 163 7.48 12.99 -18.80
CA LEU A 163 7.31 12.12 -17.65
C LEU A 163 7.74 10.70 -17.99
N ARG A 164 8.68 10.12 -17.20
CA ARG A 164 9.05 8.70 -17.35
C ARG A 164 8.21 7.86 -16.41
N ILE A 165 7.35 7.01 -16.96
CA ILE A 165 6.54 6.06 -16.19
C ILE A 165 7.10 4.66 -16.44
N PHE A 166 7.89 4.14 -15.51
CA PHE A 166 8.47 2.81 -15.61
C PHE A 166 7.64 1.80 -14.81
N ARG A 167 7.25 0.69 -15.46
CA ARG A 167 6.55 -0.41 -14.80
C ARG A 167 7.21 -1.76 -15.09
N LYS A 168 7.53 -2.51 -14.03
CA LYS A 168 8.11 -3.85 -14.11
C LYS A 168 7.46 -4.79 -13.11
N ILE A 169 7.37 -6.06 -13.47
CA ILE A 169 7.01 -7.13 -12.53
C ILE A 169 8.30 -7.89 -12.25
N LEU A 170 8.71 -7.90 -10.99
CA LEU A 170 9.77 -8.78 -10.52
C LEU A 170 9.15 -10.10 -10.06
N ILE A 171 9.78 -11.21 -10.43
CA ILE A 171 9.34 -12.56 -10.06
C ILE A 171 10.59 -13.31 -9.62
N GLY A 172 10.59 -13.90 -8.43
CA GLY A 172 11.76 -14.67 -7.99
C GLY A 172 12.65 -13.97 -6.98
N ASN A 173 13.47 -14.74 -6.26
CA ASN A 173 14.50 -14.20 -5.37
C ASN A 173 15.71 -13.61 -6.12
N LYS A 174 15.99 -14.12 -7.33
CA LYS A 174 17.02 -13.58 -8.23
C LYS A 174 16.60 -12.27 -8.88
N ALA A 175 15.32 -11.90 -8.78
CA ALA A 175 14.86 -10.63 -9.29
C ALA A 175 15.38 -9.51 -8.38
N SER A 176 16.27 -8.72 -8.94
CA SER A 176 16.68 -7.45 -8.38
C SER A 176 16.12 -6.32 -9.22
N PHE A 177 15.86 -5.20 -8.56
CA PHE A 177 15.62 -3.93 -9.22
C PHE A 177 16.48 -2.86 -8.59
N VAL A 178 17.30 -2.29 -9.45
CA VAL A 178 18.08 -1.08 -9.21
C VAL A 178 17.61 -0.11 -10.30
N PRO A 179 16.74 0.86 -9.99
CA PRO A 179 16.39 1.90 -10.94
C PRO A 179 17.63 2.65 -11.40
N ASP A 180 17.57 3.22 -12.59
CA ASP A 180 18.58 4.17 -13.05
C ASP A 180 18.63 5.36 -12.08
N GLU A 181 19.79 5.61 -11.47
CA GLU A 181 19.98 6.81 -10.68
C GLU A 181 20.18 8.00 -11.62
N ILE A 182 19.19 8.91 -11.61
CA ILE A 182 19.21 10.12 -12.41
C ILE A 182 19.22 11.30 -11.46
N LYS A 183 20.12 12.25 -11.72
CA LYS A 183 20.19 13.51 -10.97
C LYS A 183 18.84 14.22 -11.03
N GLY A 184 18.29 14.59 -9.88
CA GLY A 184 16.96 15.16 -9.80
C GLY A 184 16.57 15.41 -8.35
N SER A 185 15.33 15.10 -8.00
CA SER A 185 14.88 15.11 -6.62
C SER A 185 15.13 13.74 -5.97
N PRO A 186 15.37 13.69 -4.64
CA PRO A 186 15.43 12.47 -3.86
C PRO A 186 14.21 11.57 -4.13
N MET A 187 14.49 10.28 -4.38
CA MET A 187 13.45 9.29 -4.55
C MET A 187 12.69 9.10 -3.24
N ASN A 188 11.36 9.03 -3.35
CA ASN A 188 10.48 8.76 -2.23
C ASN A 188 9.31 7.89 -2.68
N GLY A 189 8.61 7.25 -1.74
CA GLY A 189 7.44 6.45 -2.06
C GLY A 189 7.12 5.38 -1.05
N VAL A 190 6.29 4.43 -1.44
CA VAL A 190 5.74 3.40 -0.55
C VAL A 190 6.01 2.01 -1.08
N ILE A 191 6.17 1.07 -0.13
CA ILE A 191 6.31 -0.35 -0.39
C ILE A 191 5.22 -1.08 0.40
N ILE A 192 4.27 -1.62 -0.34
CA ILE A 192 3.08 -2.28 0.17
C ILE A 192 3.36 -3.79 0.20
N PRO A 193 3.17 -4.46 1.35
CA PRO A 193 3.46 -5.88 1.46
C PRO A 193 2.45 -6.75 0.72
N TRP A 194 2.88 -7.99 0.47
CA TRP A 194 1.99 -9.10 0.20
C TRP A 194 1.33 -9.54 1.49
N PHE A 195 0.01 -9.62 1.52
CA PHE A 195 -0.71 -10.14 2.67
C PHE A 195 -1.97 -10.91 2.20
N PRO A 196 -1.91 -12.25 2.12
CA PRO A 196 -3.06 -13.05 1.69
C PRO A 196 -4.05 -13.09 2.84
N SER A 197 -5.02 -12.18 2.83
CA SER A 197 -6.03 -12.03 3.87
C SER A 197 -7.32 -11.52 3.23
N PRO A 198 -8.50 -11.72 3.83
CA PRO A 198 -9.68 -10.95 3.45
C PRO A 198 -9.45 -9.43 3.48
N LEU A 199 -8.53 -8.93 4.31
CA LEU A 199 -8.07 -7.53 4.30
C LEU A 199 -7.03 -7.23 3.20
N ASP A 200 -7.00 -7.99 2.10
CA ASP A 200 -5.96 -7.87 1.06
C ASP A 200 -5.84 -6.43 0.57
N ILE A 201 -4.61 -5.99 0.35
CA ILE A 201 -4.33 -4.64 -0.12
C ILE A 201 -4.69 -4.58 -1.61
N ASN A 202 -5.91 -4.15 -1.85
CA ASN A 202 -6.57 -4.11 -3.13
C ASN A 202 -6.12 -2.88 -3.94
N LEU A 203 -4.96 -3.01 -4.60
CA LEU A 203 -4.41 -2.03 -5.55
C LEU A 203 -4.32 -2.63 -6.96
N LYS A 204 -4.92 -1.95 -7.96
CA LYS A 204 -4.80 -2.34 -9.38
C LYS A 204 -4.05 -1.31 -10.20
N TYR A 205 -3.41 -1.82 -11.25
CA TYR A 205 -2.65 -1.06 -12.25
C TYR A 205 -3.26 -1.26 -13.63
N ILE A 206 -3.68 -0.16 -14.22
CA ILE A 206 -4.56 -0.10 -15.37
C ILE A 206 -3.87 0.67 -16.48
N SER A 207 -3.83 0.13 -17.69
CA SER A 207 -3.47 0.97 -18.85
C SER A 207 -4.70 1.74 -19.34
N ILE A 208 -4.49 2.96 -19.83
CA ILE A 208 -5.58 3.75 -20.45
C ILE A 208 -6.19 3.01 -21.65
N MET A 209 -5.37 2.29 -22.43
CA MET A 209 -5.86 1.46 -23.54
C MET A 209 -6.89 0.41 -23.09
N LYS A 210 -6.77 -0.09 -21.86
CA LYS A 210 -7.71 -1.06 -21.28
C LYS A 210 -9.04 -0.40 -20.87
N ILE A 211 -9.01 0.85 -20.40
CA ILE A 211 -10.23 1.62 -20.10
C ILE A 211 -11.04 1.84 -21.37
N ARG A 212 -10.36 2.18 -22.47
CA ARG A 212 -10.97 2.39 -23.80
C ARG A 212 -11.41 1.09 -24.50
N SER A 213 -11.25 -0.08 -23.88
CA SER A 213 -11.49 -1.38 -24.50
C SER A 213 -12.74 -2.05 -23.92
N ASP A 214 -13.58 -2.57 -24.80
CA ASP A 214 -14.77 -3.38 -24.46
C ASP A 214 -14.45 -4.84 -24.12
N ASP A 215 -13.15 -5.20 -24.00
CA ASP A 215 -12.73 -6.56 -23.64
C ASP A 215 -13.24 -6.96 -22.24
N SER A 216 -14.18 -7.90 -22.19
CA SER A 216 -14.81 -8.40 -20.96
C SER A 216 -13.83 -9.10 -20.01
N TYR A 217 -12.68 -9.58 -20.51
CA TYR A 217 -11.63 -10.20 -19.68
C TYR A 217 -10.71 -9.17 -19.01
N ASN A 218 -11.01 -7.89 -19.15
CA ASN A 218 -10.26 -6.83 -18.50
C ASN A 218 -10.74 -6.62 -17.06
N TRP A 219 -9.79 -6.60 -16.11
CA TRP A 219 -10.06 -6.32 -14.69
C TRP A 219 -10.78 -4.96 -14.49
N TYR A 220 -10.71 -4.04 -15.46
CA TYR A 220 -11.49 -2.79 -15.44
C TYR A 220 -12.99 -3.05 -15.44
N GLN A 221 -13.45 -4.03 -16.23
CA GLN A 221 -14.86 -4.41 -16.30
C GLN A 221 -15.32 -5.00 -14.96
N SER A 222 -14.45 -5.74 -14.26
CA SER A 222 -14.73 -6.21 -12.90
C SER A 222 -14.92 -5.03 -11.93
N LEU A 223 -14.07 -3.99 -12.00
CA LEU A 223 -14.23 -2.80 -11.16
C LEU A 223 -15.55 -2.05 -11.40
N LYS A 224 -16.16 -2.13 -12.59
CA LYS A 224 -17.47 -1.52 -12.83
C LYS A 224 -18.58 -2.20 -12.01
N ASN A 225 -18.47 -3.51 -11.81
CA ASN A 225 -19.42 -4.25 -10.98
C ASN A 225 -19.24 -3.94 -9.49
N ASP A 226 -18.02 -3.59 -9.08
CA ASP A 226 -17.64 -3.27 -7.71
C ASP A 226 -17.32 -1.78 -7.55
N ALA A 227 -17.99 -0.91 -8.31
CA ALA A 227 -17.67 0.52 -8.39
C ALA A 227 -17.76 1.22 -7.02
N ASP A 228 -18.71 0.83 -6.17
CA ASP A 228 -18.88 1.34 -4.81
C ASP A 228 -17.71 0.97 -3.86
N GLU A 229 -16.91 -0.03 -4.25
CA GLU A 229 -15.71 -0.40 -3.53
C GLU A 229 -14.49 0.43 -3.95
N VAL A 230 -14.54 1.17 -5.05
CA VAL A 230 -13.44 2.05 -5.45
C VAL A 230 -13.35 3.24 -4.50
N LYS A 231 -12.16 3.45 -3.90
CA LYS A 231 -11.95 4.47 -2.86
C LYS A 231 -11.10 5.64 -3.33
N LEU A 232 -10.11 5.38 -4.20
CA LEU A 232 -9.27 6.41 -4.79
C LEU A 232 -8.74 5.95 -6.13
N ILE A 233 -8.71 6.86 -7.09
CA ILE A 233 -8.09 6.65 -8.39
C ILE A 233 -6.97 7.68 -8.56
N ILE A 234 -5.80 7.23 -9.01
CA ILE A 234 -4.68 8.11 -9.38
C ILE A 234 -4.37 7.88 -10.85
N LEU A 235 -4.64 8.88 -11.68
CA LEU A 235 -4.38 8.89 -13.11
C LEU A 235 -3.08 9.62 -13.39
N ILE A 236 -2.12 8.92 -14.01
CA ILE A 236 -0.84 9.47 -14.43
C ILE A 236 -0.74 9.37 -15.94
N CYS A 237 -0.59 10.51 -16.61
CA CYS A 237 -0.71 10.62 -18.05
C CYS A 237 0.47 11.37 -18.69
N SER A 238 0.97 10.81 -19.78
CA SER A 238 1.81 11.48 -20.78
C SER A 238 1.05 11.52 -22.12
N ASP A 239 1.67 12.12 -23.13
CA ASP A 239 1.13 12.20 -24.48
C ASP A 239 0.92 10.79 -25.08
N ASP A 240 -0.10 10.65 -25.93
CA ASP A 240 -0.29 9.46 -26.76
C ASP A 240 0.45 9.65 -28.09
N GLU A 241 1.60 9.01 -28.24
CA GLU A 241 2.41 9.12 -29.47
C GLU A 241 1.65 8.67 -30.73
N ARG A 242 0.70 7.74 -30.60
CA ARG A 242 -0.04 7.14 -31.72
C ARG A 242 -1.16 8.06 -32.19
N THR A 243 -1.94 8.62 -31.27
CA THR A 243 -3.07 9.51 -31.60
C THR A 243 -2.67 10.98 -31.67
N LYS A 244 -1.47 11.33 -31.18
CA LYS A 244 -1.00 12.72 -30.98
C LYS A 244 -1.85 13.53 -30.01
N GLU A 245 -2.63 12.85 -29.18
CA GLU A 245 -3.37 13.46 -28.08
C GLU A 245 -2.39 13.89 -26.98
N ASN A 246 -2.42 15.15 -26.59
CA ASN A 246 -1.56 15.64 -25.50
C ASN A 246 -2.04 15.12 -24.13
N ALA A 247 -1.13 15.06 -23.17
CA ALA A 247 -1.30 14.46 -21.85
C ALA A 247 -2.48 15.06 -21.08
N VAL A 248 -2.66 16.38 -21.14
CA VAL A 248 -3.74 17.09 -20.43
C VAL A 248 -5.10 16.70 -21.01
N SER A 249 -5.27 16.84 -22.33
CA SER A 249 -6.51 16.45 -23.02
C SER A 249 -6.82 14.97 -22.79
N ARG A 250 -5.80 14.12 -22.90
CA ARG A 250 -5.92 12.68 -22.67
C ARG A 250 -6.36 12.37 -21.24
N ALA A 251 -5.76 13.02 -20.26
CA ALA A 251 -6.10 12.80 -18.86
C ALA A 251 -7.55 13.21 -18.56
N LEU A 252 -8.00 14.36 -19.09
CA LEU A 252 -9.39 14.82 -18.92
C LEU A 252 -10.39 13.86 -19.57
N ASN A 253 -10.18 13.48 -20.82
CA ASN A 253 -11.04 12.53 -21.54
C ASN A 253 -11.13 11.19 -20.80
N VAL A 254 -10.02 10.68 -20.26
CA VAL A 254 -10.00 9.42 -19.51
C VAL A 254 -10.65 9.57 -18.14
N THR A 255 -10.53 10.74 -17.52
CA THR A 255 -11.23 11.04 -16.26
C THR A 255 -12.74 10.99 -16.45
N GLU A 256 -13.26 11.52 -17.57
CA GLU A 256 -14.69 11.44 -17.92
C GLU A 256 -15.14 9.99 -18.09
N MET A 257 -14.42 9.18 -18.88
CA MET A 257 -14.72 7.76 -19.04
C MET A 257 -14.72 7.01 -17.70
N ILE A 258 -13.71 7.25 -16.86
CA ILE A 258 -13.63 6.63 -15.54
C ILE A 258 -14.82 7.05 -14.67
N ARG A 259 -15.27 8.30 -14.78
CA ARG A 259 -16.39 8.80 -13.99
C ARG A 259 -17.71 8.16 -14.39
N GLU A 260 -17.93 7.98 -15.69
CA GLU A 260 -19.10 7.26 -16.21
C GLU A 260 -19.14 5.82 -15.70
N ASP A 261 -17.98 5.17 -15.60
CA ASP A 261 -17.88 3.75 -15.26
C ASP A 261 -17.77 3.43 -13.77
N LEU A 262 -17.03 4.24 -13.00
CA LEU A 262 -16.65 3.95 -11.60
C LEU A 262 -17.26 4.91 -10.58
N GLY A 263 -18.09 5.85 -11.00
CA GLY A 263 -18.92 6.63 -10.09
C GLY A 263 -18.13 7.57 -9.19
N ASN A 264 -18.28 7.48 -7.87
CA ASN A 264 -18.06 8.60 -6.95
C ASN A 264 -16.61 8.84 -6.49
N ALA A 265 -15.72 7.86 -6.61
CA ALA A 265 -14.39 7.94 -6.01
C ALA A 265 -13.59 9.16 -6.51
N PRO A 266 -12.85 9.88 -5.65
CA PRO A 266 -12.00 10.97 -6.09
C PRO A 266 -10.93 10.48 -7.07
N ILE A 267 -10.63 11.29 -8.09
CA ILE A 267 -9.62 10.99 -9.10
C ILE A 267 -8.53 12.05 -9.02
N CYS A 268 -7.38 11.69 -8.47
CA CYS A 268 -6.17 12.51 -8.56
C CYS A 268 -5.59 12.40 -9.96
N VAL A 269 -5.43 13.52 -10.64
CA VAL A 269 -4.90 13.57 -12.01
C VAL A 269 -3.52 14.20 -11.98
N VAL A 270 -2.57 13.55 -12.67
CA VAL A 270 -1.21 14.02 -12.91
C VAL A 270 -0.95 13.85 -14.40
N ALA A 271 -0.77 14.95 -15.11
CA ALA A 271 -0.51 14.94 -16.54
C ALA A 271 0.70 15.80 -16.86
N GLN A 272 1.58 15.32 -17.74
CA GLN A 272 2.69 16.11 -18.26
C GLN A 272 2.94 15.73 -19.72
N SER A 273 2.89 16.71 -20.61
CA SER A 273 3.20 16.49 -22.02
C SER A 273 4.68 16.30 -22.29
N ASP A 274 4.97 15.53 -23.34
CA ASP A 274 6.31 15.28 -23.83
C ASP A 274 6.68 16.34 -24.87
N THR A 275 7.51 17.29 -24.47
CA THR A 275 7.96 18.40 -25.32
C THR A 275 9.22 18.07 -26.11
N ARG A 276 9.70 16.81 -26.09
CA ARG A 276 10.89 16.41 -26.82
C ARG A 276 10.59 16.24 -28.30
N GLU A 277 11.47 16.73 -29.15
CA GLU A 277 11.36 16.53 -30.60
C GLU A 277 11.85 15.12 -31.00
N ASN A 278 11.12 14.47 -31.92
CA ASN A 278 11.54 13.25 -32.61
C ASN A 278 11.81 12.02 -31.72
N VAL A 279 11.12 11.90 -30.59
CA VAL A 279 11.20 10.68 -29.77
C VAL A 279 10.39 9.56 -30.43
N ARG A 280 11.08 8.50 -30.87
CA ARG A 280 10.51 7.18 -31.12
C ARG A 280 10.98 6.28 -29.98
N GLU A 281 10.36 6.39 -28.82
CA GLU A 281 10.75 5.52 -27.71
C GLU A 281 10.25 4.10 -27.97
N SER A 282 11.16 3.11 -27.95
CA SER A 282 10.71 1.74 -27.76
C SER A 282 10.21 1.66 -26.32
N LEU A 283 8.89 1.70 -26.15
CA LEU A 283 8.29 1.80 -24.81
C LEU A 283 8.68 0.66 -23.87
N GLY A 284 9.13 -0.53 -24.33
CA GLY A 284 9.71 -1.57 -23.46
C GLY A 284 9.01 -1.72 -22.10
N TRP A 285 9.68 -1.31 -21.02
CA TRP A 285 9.14 -1.24 -19.66
C TRP A 285 8.54 0.12 -19.26
N TYR A 286 8.76 1.14 -20.07
CA TYR A 286 8.11 2.44 -19.99
C TYR A 286 6.66 2.39 -20.48
N ARG A 287 5.84 3.28 -19.93
CA ARG A 287 4.44 3.44 -20.25
C ARG A 287 4.20 4.90 -20.57
N ASP A 288 3.29 5.14 -21.49
CA ASP A 288 2.78 6.45 -21.81
C ASP A 288 1.79 6.93 -20.73
N SER A 289 1.06 6.02 -20.10
CA SER A 289 0.11 6.35 -19.03
C SER A 289 -0.23 5.16 -18.16
N LEU A 290 -0.80 5.45 -16.98
CA LEU A 290 -1.19 4.46 -16.00
C LEU A 290 -2.29 5.00 -15.09
N VAL A 291 -3.25 4.14 -14.72
CA VAL A 291 -4.21 4.42 -13.64
C VAL A 291 -3.95 3.45 -12.49
N LEU A 292 -3.85 3.99 -11.28
CA LEU A 292 -3.81 3.23 -10.04
C LEU A 292 -5.19 3.31 -9.40
N VAL A 293 -5.69 2.18 -8.92
CA VAL A 293 -7.00 2.13 -8.27
C VAL A 293 -6.89 1.41 -6.94
N PHE A 294 -7.20 2.14 -5.87
CA PHE A 294 -7.38 1.62 -4.53
C PHE A 294 -8.87 1.31 -4.36
N TYR A 295 -9.19 0.05 -4.07
CA TYR A 295 -10.57 -0.43 -3.97
C TYR A 295 -10.72 -1.43 -2.82
N GLY A 296 -11.94 -1.75 -2.41
CA GLY A 296 -12.23 -2.73 -1.37
C GLY A 296 -12.81 -2.11 -0.09
N LEU A 297 -13.50 -2.94 0.68
CA LEU A 297 -14.27 -2.53 1.87
C LEU A 297 -13.40 -2.02 3.02
N ASP A 298 -12.16 -2.51 3.13
CA ASP A 298 -11.22 -2.16 4.21
C ASP A 298 -10.21 -1.08 3.80
N ILE A 299 -10.46 -0.43 2.65
CA ILE A 299 -9.75 0.77 2.23
C ILE A 299 -10.64 1.98 2.48
N SER A 300 -10.02 3.05 2.95
CA SER A 300 -10.62 4.38 2.96
C SER A 300 -9.65 5.37 2.33
N ALA A 301 -10.17 6.39 1.66
CA ALA A 301 -9.35 7.44 1.11
C ALA A 301 -10.10 8.77 1.11
N SER A 302 -9.33 9.83 1.23
CA SER A 302 -9.83 11.20 1.05
C SER A 302 -8.74 12.03 0.39
N THR A 303 -9.14 13.12 -0.22
CA THR A 303 -8.27 13.98 -1.01
C THR A 303 -8.53 15.44 -0.68
N LEU A 304 -7.49 16.26 -0.75
CA LEU A 304 -7.57 17.69 -0.53
C LEU A 304 -6.91 18.43 -1.69
N LEU A 305 -7.62 19.39 -2.27
CA LEU A 305 -7.06 20.31 -3.25
C LEU A 305 -6.56 21.57 -2.54
N VAL A 306 -5.33 21.98 -2.86
CA VAL A 306 -4.76 23.23 -2.37
C VAL A 306 -4.86 24.31 -3.46
N ASP A 307 -5.31 25.49 -3.07
CA ASP A 307 -5.55 26.65 -3.94
C ASP A 307 -5.07 27.97 -3.30
N THR A 308 -4.18 27.88 -2.31
CA THR A 308 -3.69 29.02 -1.53
C THR A 308 -2.19 28.96 -1.33
N LYS A 309 -1.52 30.11 -1.35
CA LYS A 309 -0.10 30.26 -0.98
C LYS A 309 0.11 30.74 0.45
N ASP A 310 -0.97 30.92 1.21
CA ASP A 310 -0.91 31.37 2.60
C ASP A 310 -0.77 30.18 3.56
N ASN A 311 0.21 30.26 4.46
CA ASN A 311 0.56 29.18 5.39
C ASN A 311 -0.57 28.88 6.37
N GLU A 312 -1.16 29.92 6.96
CA GLU A 312 -2.21 29.77 7.98
C GLU A 312 -3.48 29.20 7.38
N THR A 313 -3.84 29.64 6.16
CA THR A 313 -4.97 29.10 5.41
C THR A 313 -4.75 27.63 5.07
N LEU A 314 -3.55 27.23 4.62
CA LEU A 314 -3.26 25.82 4.35
C LEU A 314 -3.29 24.98 5.62
N LYS A 315 -2.73 25.50 6.72
CA LYS A 315 -2.76 24.83 8.02
C LYS A 315 -4.19 24.57 8.50
N ALA A 316 -5.05 25.59 8.45
CA ALA A 316 -6.46 25.45 8.78
C ALA A 316 -7.16 24.40 7.89
N LYS A 317 -6.88 24.40 6.57
CA LYS A 317 -7.41 23.36 5.66
C LYS A 317 -6.97 21.95 6.04
N PHE A 318 -5.72 21.76 6.46
CA PHE A 318 -5.25 20.46 6.92
C PHE A 318 -5.87 20.04 8.26
N GLU A 319 -6.08 20.99 9.18
CA GLU A 319 -6.77 20.74 10.45
C GLU A 319 -8.24 20.35 10.21
N ASP A 320 -8.96 21.09 9.38
CA ASP A 320 -10.34 20.76 8.98
C ASP A 320 -10.40 19.39 8.29
N TRP A 321 -9.46 19.11 7.37
CA TRP A 321 -9.39 17.82 6.68
C TRP A 321 -9.10 16.67 7.64
N LYS A 322 -8.30 16.89 8.69
CA LYS A 322 -7.99 15.87 9.70
C LYS A 322 -9.25 15.43 10.47
N GLU A 323 -10.18 16.35 10.72
CA GLU A 323 -11.45 16.02 11.39
C GLU A 323 -12.32 15.06 10.56
N GLU A 324 -12.16 14.99 9.24
CA GLU A 324 -12.88 14.00 8.42
C GLU A 324 -12.45 12.55 8.72
N PHE A 325 -11.27 12.35 9.31
CA PHE A 325 -10.71 11.03 9.56
C PHE A 325 -10.83 10.59 11.03
N PHE A 326 -12.07 10.42 11.50
CA PHE A 326 -12.34 9.90 12.86
C PHE A 326 -11.82 8.46 13.11
N PHE A 327 -11.22 7.81 12.11
CA PHE A 327 -10.78 6.41 12.15
C PHE A 327 -9.28 6.20 11.93
N LEU A 328 -8.44 7.25 11.91
CA LEU A 328 -6.98 7.11 11.65
C LEU A 328 -6.30 6.07 12.54
N ASP A 329 -6.73 5.92 13.78
CA ASP A 329 -6.13 4.98 14.74
C ASP A 329 -6.28 3.51 14.31
N ASN A 330 -7.38 3.19 13.63
CA ASN A 330 -7.67 1.83 13.16
C ASN A 330 -7.11 1.54 11.76
N TYR A 331 -6.41 2.50 11.15
CA TYR A 331 -5.90 2.37 9.80
C TYR A 331 -4.39 2.59 9.75
N GLN A 332 -3.72 1.88 8.84
CA GLN A 332 -2.38 2.22 8.39
C GLN A 332 -2.52 3.19 7.24
N THR A 333 -1.98 4.38 7.38
CA THR A 333 -2.17 5.45 6.39
C THR A 333 -0.90 5.75 5.64
N ILE A 334 -1.06 6.05 4.35
CA ILE A 334 -0.05 6.64 3.49
C ILE A 334 -0.63 7.89 2.83
N ALA A 335 0.23 8.84 2.49
CA ALA A 335 -0.19 10.03 1.76
C ALA A 335 0.60 10.21 0.47
N PHE A 336 -0.07 10.82 -0.50
CA PHE A 336 0.49 11.27 -1.76
C PHE A 336 0.31 12.78 -1.88
N HIS A 337 1.31 13.44 -2.45
CA HIS A 337 1.25 14.85 -2.82
C HIS A 337 1.68 15.00 -4.28
N PHE A 338 0.79 15.53 -5.10
CA PHE A 338 1.01 15.79 -6.51
C PHE A 338 0.98 17.30 -6.75
N THR A 339 2.06 17.84 -7.26
CA THR A 339 2.17 19.27 -7.52
C THR A 339 3.01 19.55 -8.77
N VAL A 340 3.07 20.81 -9.15
CA VAL A 340 3.95 21.33 -10.19
C VAL A 340 4.93 22.29 -9.52
N VAL A 341 6.13 22.43 -10.08
CA VAL A 341 7.07 23.47 -9.63
C VAL A 341 6.37 24.84 -9.61
N ASN A 342 6.60 25.62 -8.55
CA ASN A 342 5.90 26.88 -8.29
C ASN A 342 4.35 26.78 -8.24
N GLY A 343 3.83 25.60 -7.87
CA GLY A 343 2.41 25.34 -7.67
C GLY A 343 1.73 26.35 -6.75
N ASN A 344 0.39 26.35 -6.76
CA ASN A 344 -0.41 27.26 -5.95
C ASN A 344 -0.55 26.78 -4.50
N GLU A 345 0.59 26.58 -3.86
CA GLU A 345 0.75 26.17 -2.46
C GLU A 345 1.95 26.90 -1.84
N PRO A 346 2.04 26.99 -0.51
CA PRO A 346 3.24 27.51 0.16
C PRO A 346 4.47 26.62 -0.06
N GLU A 347 5.65 27.23 -0.06
CA GLU A 347 6.92 26.49 -0.24
C GLU A 347 7.17 25.46 0.87
N ASN A 348 6.68 25.71 2.08
CA ASN A 348 6.80 24.83 3.25
C ASN A 348 5.58 23.91 3.45
N SER A 349 4.76 23.65 2.41
CA SER A 349 3.53 22.86 2.52
C SER A 349 3.74 21.45 3.09
N GLU A 350 4.85 20.79 2.77
CA GLU A 350 5.19 19.47 3.33
C GLU A 350 5.52 19.50 4.82
N GLU A 351 6.13 20.60 5.30
CA GLU A 351 6.43 20.79 6.72
C GLU A 351 5.13 20.97 7.50
N ILE A 352 4.23 21.82 6.98
CA ILE A 352 2.90 22.03 7.56
C ILE A 352 2.11 20.71 7.58
N PHE A 353 2.12 19.95 6.47
CA PHE A 353 1.47 18.63 6.45
C PHE A 353 2.05 17.71 7.53
N SER A 354 3.37 17.67 7.68
CA SER A 354 4.05 16.81 8.65
C SER A 354 3.80 17.23 10.10
N GLU A 355 3.54 18.51 10.35
CA GLU A 355 3.12 19.03 11.67
C GLU A 355 1.72 18.51 12.05
N ILE A 356 0.76 18.56 11.12
CA ILE A 356 -0.63 18.16 11.36
C ILE A 356 -0.79 16.62 11.36
N PHE A 357 -0.05 15.94 10.49
CA PHE A 357 -0.08 14.50 10.27
C PHE A 357 1.30 13.83 10.53
N PRO A 358 1.84 13.91 11.77
CA PRO A 358 3.21 13.47 12.08
C PRO A 358 3.45 11.96 11.89
N HIS A 359 2.36 11.17 11.81
CA HIS A 359 2.42 9.72 11.67
C HIS A 359 2.11 9.23 10.26
N ILE A 360 1.78 10.13 9.33
CA ILE A 360 1.41 9.77 7.96
C ILE A 360 2.59 10.08 7.04
N PRO A 361 3.26 9.06 6.47
CA PRO A 361 4.33 9.29 5.52
C PRO A 361 3.77 9.87 4.21
N LEU A 362 4.37 10.98 3.76
CA LEU A 362 3.97 11.70 2.54
C LEU A 362 4.91 11.39 1.37
N SER A 363 4.39 10.85 0.28
CA SER A 363 5.12 10.63 -0.97
C SER A 363 4.83 11.75 -1.97
N LYS A 364 5.84 12.48 -2.42
CA LYS A 364 5.66 13.63 -3.31
C LYS A 364 6.18 13.37 -4.71
N LEU A 365 5.36 13.75 -5.69
CA LEU A 365 5.72 13.91 -7.09
C LEU A 365 5.54 15.38 -7.47
N CYS A 366 6.63 16.02 -7.88
CA CYS A 366 6.66 17.41 -8.34
C CYS A 366 7.00 17.45 -9.83
N LEU A 367 6.05 17.85 -10.67
CA LEU A 367 6.26 17.99 -12.11
C LEU A 367 7.11 19.24 -12.39
N LEU A 368 8.06 19.12 -13.31
CA LEU A 368 9.10 20.14 -13.51
C LEU A 368 8.78 21.16 -14.61
N ASN A 369 7.68 20.98 -15.35
CA ASN A 369 7.30 21.87 -16.45
C ASN A 369 5.93 22.51 -16.21
N GLU A 370 5.91 23.76 -15.76
CA GLU A 370 4.67 24.51 -15.49
C GLU A 370 3.75 24.63 -16.70
N SER A 371 4.32 24.85 -17.89
CA SER A 371 3.56 25.18 -19.09
C SER A 371 2.83 24.00 -19.71
N SER A 372 3.28 22.78 -19.44
CA SER A 372 2.78 21.56 -20.07
C SER A 372 2.40 20.46 -19.07
N SER A 373 2.27 20.83 -17.79
CA SER A 373 1.88 19.93 -16.72
C SER A 373 0.58 20.36 -16.06
N MET A 374 -0.15 19.39 -15.52
CA MET A 374 -1.37 19.62 -14.77
C MET A 374 -1.44 18.62 -13.62
N THR A 375 -1.77 19.13 -12.45
CA THR A 375 -2.26 18.33 -11.33
C THR A 375 -3.65 18.81 -10.95
N GLY A 376 -4.44 17.94 -10.33
CA GLY A 376 -5.75 18.33 -9.84
C GLY A 376 -6.56 17.14 -9.37
N ILE A 377 -7.78 17.41 -8.95
CA ILE A 377 -8.70 16.38 -8.47
C ILE A 377 -10.03 16.53 -9.22
N ASN A 378 -10.54 15.42 -9.73
CA ASN A 378 -11.92 15.34 -10.18
C ASN A 378 -12.77 14.78 -9.04
N TYR A 379 -13.82 15.51 -8.68
CA TYR A 379 -14.83 15.11 -7.72
C TYR A 379 -16.16 14.85 -8.42
N GLN A 380 -16.94 13.91 -7.90
CA GLN A 380 -18.37 13.81 -8.21
C GLN A 380 -19.15 14.64 -7.18
N ILE A 381 -19.85 15.69 -7.64
CA ILE A 381 -20.68 16.55 -6.80
C ILE A 381 -22.14 16.36 -7.25
N GLY A 382 -22.87 15.53 -6.52
CA GLY A 382 -24.22 15.11 -6.93
C GLY A 382 -24.15 14.33 -8.24
N THR A 383 -24.79 14.84 -9.30
CA THR A 383 -24.77 14.23 -10.63
C THR A 383 -23.69 14.79 -11.55
N GLU A 384 -23.03 15.88 -11.18
CA GLU A 384 -22.01 16.52 -12.01
C GLU A 384 -20.61 16.11 -11.57
N SER A 385 -19.73 15.92 -12.55
CA SER A 385 -18.31 15.75 -12.29
C SER A 385 -17.58 17.06 -12.52
N ARG A 386 -16.68 17.42 -11.60
CA ARG A 386 -15.93 18.68 -11.68
C ARG A 386 -14.45 18.42 -11.46
N PHE A 387 -13.66 18.77 -12.47
CA PHE A 387 -12.21 18.81 -12.34
C PHE A 387 -11.76 20.16 -11.79
N LEU A 388 -10.92 20.12 -10.76
CA LEU A 388 -10.30 21.30 -10.16
C LEU A 388 -8.78 21.16 -10.24
N ALA A 389 -8.13 22.06 -10.95
CA ALA A 389 -6.68 22.08 -11.11
C ALA A 389 -6.00 22.70 -9.87
N GLY A 390 -4.86 22.14 -9.48
CA GLY A 390 -4.06 22.59 -8.34
C GLY A 390 -3.22 21.48 -7.71
N PRO A 391 -2.35 21.80 -6.74
CA PRO A 391 -1.70 20.79 -5.92
C PRO A 391 -2.73 19.91 -5.21
N ALA A 392 -2.48 18.60 -5.22
CA ALA A 392 -3.42 17.60 -4.76
C ALA A 392 -2.78 16.70 -3.71
N TYR A 393 -3.42 16.60 -2.55
CA TYR A 393 -3.08 15.66 -1.50
C TYR A 393 -4.09 14.51 -1.52
N ALA A 394 -3.61 13.30 -1.26
CA ALA A 394 -4.47 12.13 -1.07
C ALA A 394 -3.95 11.31 0.10
N ILE A 395 -4.82 11.00 1.05
CA ILE A 395 -4.53 10.03 2.13
C ILE A 395 -5.30 8.75 1.82
N VAL A 396 -4.60 7.62 1.89
CA VAL A 396 -5.17 6.29 1.77
C VAL A 396 -4.92 5.55 3.08
N GLY A 397 -5.98 5.06 3.69
CA GLY A 397 -5.95 4.19 4.85
C GLY A 397 -6.26 2.74 4.47
N PHE A 398 -5.49 1.82 5.04
CA PHE A 398 -5.76 0.38 5.03
C PHE A 398 -6.11 -0.07 6.45
N ARG A 399 -7.25 -0.71 6.63
CA ARG A 399 -7.69 -1.13 7.97
C ARG A 399 -6.66 -2.05 8.62
N LYS A 400 -6.38 -1.81 9.89
CA LYS A 400 -5.57 -2.68 10.75
C LYS A 400 -6.42 -3.87 11.20
N PHE A 401 -5.76 -4.97 11.55
CA PHE A 401 -6.36 -6.06 12.30
C PHE A 401 -6.65 -5.57 13.73
N GLY A 402 -7.88 -5.68 14.19
CA GLY A 402 -8.31 -5.10 15.47
C GLY A 402 -9.81 -5.04 15.62
#